data_AF-T2J3N4-F1
#
_entry.id   AF-T2J3N4-F1
#
_cell.length_a   1.000
_cell.length_b   1.000
_cell.length_c   1.000
_cell.angle_alpha   90.00
_cell.angle_beta   90.00
_cell.angle_gamma   90.00
#
_symmetry.space_group_name_H-M   'P 1'
#
loop_
_entity.id
_entity.type
_entity.pdbx_description
1 polymer ?
#
loop_
_entity_poly.entity_id
_entity_poly.type
_entity_poly.pdbx_seq_one_letter_code
_entity_poly.pdbx_strand_id
1 'polypeptide(L)'
;MMKKTPRIKIPKSVRNYVFHRDNYQCQSCGKKEQETQLNIDHIIPLAKGGSNDISNLQTLCQTCNQQKNIILILAFVVTLPN
;
A
#
# COMPACT_ATOMS: atom_id res chain seq x y z
N MET A 1 24.87 1.58 -2.75
CA MET A 1 23.62 2.02 -2.06
C MET A 1 22.46 1.93 -3.04
N MET A 2 21.47 1.07 -2.81
CA MET A 2 20.26 1.06 -3.64
C MET A 2 19.47 2.35 -3.38
N LYS A 3 19.24 3.16 -4.41
CA LYS A 3 18.41 4.36 -4.32
C LYS A 3 16.97 3.92 -4.01
N LYS A 4 16.42 4.34 -2.86
CA LYS A 4 15.03 4.06 -2.50
C LYS A 4 14.10 4.87 -3.41
N THR A 5 13.01 4.26 -3.87
CA THR A 5 11.98 4.98 -4.63
C THR A 5 11.35 6.05 -3.74
N PRO A 6 11.34 7.34 -4.13
CA PRO A 6 10.75 8.39 -3.32
C PRO A 6 9.23 8.24 -3.28
N ARG A 7 8.63 8.51 -2.13
CA ARG A 7 7.17 8.60 -2.02
C ARG A 7 6.71 9.91 -2.65
N ILE A 8 5.77 9.81 -3.58
CA ILE A 8 5.14 10.97 -4.22
C ILE A 8 3.67 11.08 -3.79
N LYS A 9 3.09 12.28 -3.96
CA LYS A 9 1.64 12.45 -3.84
C LYS A 9 0.96 11.82 -5.05
N ILE A 10 0.14 10.80 -4.82
CA ILE A 10 -0.63 10.16 -5.90
C ILE A 10 -1.73 11.13 -6.39
N PRO A 11 -1.79 11.43 -7.70
CA PRO A 11 -2.81 12.32 -8.26
C PRO A 11 -4.24 11.83 -7.98
N LYS A 12 -5.19 12.75 -7.82
CA LYS A 12 -6.59 12.40 -7.51
C LYS A 12 -7.21 11.49 -8.58
N SER A 13 -6.92 11.72 -9.86
CA SER A 13 -7.37 10.86 -10.97
C SER A 13 -6.89 9.42 -10.82
N VAL A 14 -5.62 9.21 -10.47
CA VAL A 14 -5.03 7.89 -10.22
C VAL A 14 -5.67 7.23 -8.99
N ARG A 15 -5.88 7.98 -7.90
CA ARG A 15 -6.57 7.45 -6.70
C ARG A 15 -7.98 6.97 -7.05
N ASN A 16 -8.74 7.78 -7.77
CA ASN A 16 -10.11 7.43 -8.18
C ASN A 16 -10.12 6.20 -9.08
N TYR A 17 -9.20 6.10 -10.05
CA TYR A 17 -9.06 4.93 -10.90
C TYR A 17 -8.79 3.67 -10.08
N VAL A 18 -7.84 3.71 -9.13
CA VAL A 18 -7.50 2.54 -8.31
C VAL A 18 -8.68 2.12 -7.44
N PHE A 19 -9.39 3.07 -6.80
CA PHE A 19 -10.59 2.73 -6.04
C PHE A 19 -11.67 2.09 -6.91
N HIS A 20 -11.91 2.62 -8.11
CA HIS A 20 -12.89 2.05 -9.03
C HIS A 20 -12.48 0.65 -9.52
N ARG A 21 -11.21 0.46 -9.93
CA ARG A 21 -10.66 -0.84 -10.33
C ARG A 21 -10.84 -1.89 -9.23
N ASP A 22 -10.66 -1.46 -7.99
CA ASP A 22 -10.73 -2.30 -6.80
C ASP A 22 -12.16 -2.40 -6.24
N ASN A 23 -13.17 -1.96 -6.99
CA ASN A 23 -14.59 -1.98 -6.62
C ASN A 23 -14.90 -1.34 -5.26
N TYR A 24 -14.15 -0.29 -4.89
CA TYR A 24 -14.24 0.38 -3.60
C TYR A 24 -14.16 -0.60 -2.44
N GLN A 25 -13.27 -1.59 -2.55
CA GLN A 25 -13.07 -2.66 -1.58
C GLN A 25 -11.60 -2.81 -1.21
N CYS A 26 -11.37 -3.10 0.07
CA CYS A 26 -10.07 -3.52 0.55
C CYS A 26 -9.64 -4.81 -0.15
N GLN A 27 -8.53 -4.76 -0.88
CA GLN A 27 -7.99 -5.90 -1.63
C GLN A 27 -7.43 -7.01 -0.73
N SER A 28 -7.32 -6.76 0.59
CA SER A 28 -6.88 -7.76 1.56
C SER A 28 -8.01 -8.45 2.30
N CYS A 29 -9.08 -7.74 2.66
CA CYS A 29 -10.15 -8.28 3.51
C CYS A 29 -11.57 -8.13 2.96
N GLY A 30 -11.74 -7.52 1.78
CA GLY A 30 -13.04 -7.37 1.10
C GLY A 30 -13.97 -6.30 1.65
N LYS A 31 -13.67 -5.69 2.81
CA LYS A 31 -14.50 -4.60 3.38
C LYS A 31 -14.66 -3.43 2.40
N LYS A 32 -15.88 -2.94 2.29
CA LYS A 32 -16.27 -1.82 1.43
C LYS A 32 -16.12 -0.47 2.13
N GLU A 33 -16.20 0.61 1.36
CA GLU A 33 -16.15 1.98 1.88
C GLU A 33 -17.24 2.31 2.91
N GLN A 34 -18.39 1.61 2.88
CA GLN A 34 -19.45 1.77 3.88
C GLN A 34 -19.09 1.15 5.24
N GLU A 35 -18.12 0.22 5.26
CA GLU A 35 -17.71 -0.51 6.47
C GLU A 35 -16.41 0.01 7.07
N THR A 36 -15.58 0.69 6.28
CA THR A 36 -14.25 1.13 6.71
C THR A 36 -13.66 2.22 5.82
N GLN A 37 -12.71 2.98 6.36
CA GLN A 37 -11.95 3.94 5.57
C GLN A 37 -10.92 3.23 4.67
N LEU A 38 -11.03 3.50 3.36
CA LEU A 38 -10.13 2.97 2.35
C LEU A 38 -9.00 3.96 2.02
N ASN A 39 -7.83 3.41 1.73
CA ASN A 39 -6.62 4.15 1.39
C ASN A 39 -5.92 3.50 0.20
N ILE A 40 -5.15 4.31 -0.53
CA ILE A 40 -4.23 3.80 -1.55
C ILE A 40 -2.92 3.42 -0.88
N ASP A 41 -2.49 2.18 -1.10
CA ASP A 41 -1.26 1.60 -0.61
C ASP A 41 -0.44 1.01 -1.76
N HIS A 42 0.87 0.89 -1.58
CA HIS A 42 1.77 0.26 -2.54
C HIS A 42 1.84 -1.25 -2.28
N ILE A 43 1.49 -2.09 -3.26
CA ILE A 43 1.54 -3.57 -3.16
C ILE A 43 2.93 -4.02 -2.68
N ILE A 44 3.96 -3.64 -3.45
CA ILE A 44 5.36 -3.74 -3.04
C ILE A 44 5.73 -2.42 -2.36
N PRO A 45 6.13 -2.42 -1.08
CA PRO A 45 6.54 -1.20 -0.38
C PRO A 45 7.72 -0.52 -1.08
N LEU A 46 7.70 0.81 -1.15
CA LEU A 46 8.81 1.60 -1.73
C LEU A 46 10.16 1.30 -1.06
N ALA A 47 10.15 1.00 0.25
CA ALA A 47 11.35 0.61 1.01
C ALA A 47 11.96 -0.74 0.56
N LYS A 48 11.16 -1.58 -0.10
CA LYS A 48 11.57 -2.87 -0.70
C LYS A 48 11.71 -2.79 -2.22
N GLY A 49 11.81 -1.58 -2.78
CA GLY A 49 12.01 -1.38 -4.23
C GLY A 49 10.72 -1.29 -5.05
N GLY A 50 9.56 -1.13 -4.43
CA GLY A 50 8.31 -0.87 -5.16
C GLY A 50 8.33 0.44 -5.95
N SER A 51 7.53 0.50 -7.02
CA SER A 51 7.36 1.70 -7.85
C SER A 51 6.13 2.52 -7.44
N ASN A 52 6.00 3.74 -7.98
CA ASN A 52 4.78 4.55 -7.84
C ASN A 52 3.78 4.32 -8.98
N ASP A 53 4.01 3.31 -9.82
CA ASP A 53 3.14 3.00 -10.95
C ASP A 53 1.80 2.50 -10.47
N ILE A 54 0.76 2.77 -11.26
CA ILE A 54 -0.62 2.38 -10.94
C ILE A 54 -0.79 0.86 -10.76
N SER A 55 0.07 0.06 -11.42
CA SER A 55 0.14 -1.39 -11.26
C SER A 55 0.62 -1.84 -9.88
N ASN A 56 1.39 -0.99 -9.19
CA ASN A 56 1.86 -1.23 -7.83
C ASN A 56 0.97 -0.56 -6.77
N LEU A 57 -0.15 0.06 -7.15
CA LEU A 57 -1.10 0.64 -6.21
C LEU A 57 -2.28 -0.30 -5.98
N GLN A 58 -2.78 -0.33 -4.75
CA GLN A 58 -3.96 -1.10 -4.33
C GLN A 58 -4.78 -0.33 -3.30
N THR A 59 -6.03 -0.72 -3.14
CA THR A 59 -6.95 -0.23 -2.12
C THR A 59 -6.85 -1.10 -0.87
N LEU A 60 -6.49 -0.52 0.27
CA LEU A 60 -6.53 -1.20 1.58
C LEU A 60 -7.35 -0.40 2.59
N CYS A 61 -8.06 -1.10 3.48
CA CYS A 61 -8.62 -0.46 4.66
C CYS A 61 -7.52 -0.07 5.64
N GLN A 62 -7.83 0.85 6.56
CA GLN A 62 -6.88 1.33 7.56
C GLN A 62 -6.24 0.18 8.37
N THR A 63 -7.03 -0.81 8.80
CA THR A 63 -6.54 -1.96 9.59
C THR A 63 -5.54 -2.82 8.80
N CYS A 64 -5.88 -3.22 7.57
CA CYS A 64 -5.00 -4.03 6.74
C CYS A 64 -3.72 -3.27 6.35
N ASN A 65 -3.83 -1.96 6.09
CA ASN A 65 -2.66 -1.12 5.80
C ASN A 65 -1.71 -1.03 7.00
N GLN A 66 -2.23 -0.88 8.22
CA GLN A 66 -1.42 -0.90 9.44
C GLN A 66 -0.75 -2.26 9.66
N GLN A 67 -1.49 -3.36 9.52
CA GLN A 67 -0.93 -4.72 9.62
C GLN A 67 0.21 -4.95 8.63
N LYS A 68 0.04 -4.53 7.37
CA LYS A 68 1.09 -4.60 6.35
C LYS A 68 2.34 -3.80 6.75
N ASN A 69 2.18 -2.61 7.33
CA ASN A 69 3.31 -1.83 7.83
C ASN A 69 4.04 -2.50 9.01
N ILE A 70 3.31 -3.13 9.94
CA ILE A 70 3.90 -3.88 11.05
C ILE A 70 4.73 -5.05 10.51
N ILE A 71 4.16 -5.86 9.61
CA ILE A 71 4.86 -6.98 8.97
C ILE A 71 6.11 -6.48 8.23
N LEU A 72 6.01 -5.34 7.55
CA LEU A 72 7.15 -4.72 6.88
C LEU A 72 8.28 -4.38 7.86
N ILE A 73 7.96 -3.74 9.00
CA ILE A 73 8.94 -3.38 10.03
C ILE A 73 9.59 -4.62 10.64
N LEU A 74 8.79 -5.62 11.03
CA LEU A 74 9.30 -6.87 11.61
C LEU A 74 10.26 -7.57 10.65
N ALA A 75 9.92 -7.61 9.36
CA ALA A 75 10.80 -8.16 8.33
C ALA A 75 12.13 -7.41 8.20
N PHE A 76 12.22 -6.13 8.55
CA PHE A 76 13.49 -5.41 8.58
C PHE A 76 14.29 -5.68 9.86
N VAL A 77 13.62 -5.73 11.02
CA VAL A 77 14.28 -5.97 12.32
C VAL A 77 14.91 -7.35 12.40
N VAL A 78 14.25 -8.40 11.89
CA VAL A 78 14.74 -9.78 11.95
C VAL A 78 15.89 -10.05 10.96
N THR A 79 16.07 -9.19 9.95
CA THR A 79 17.08 -9.38 8.89
C THR A 79 18.39 -8.63 9.12
N LEU A 80 18.51 -7.83 10.19
CA LEU A 80 19.78 -7.18 10.52
C LEU A 80 20.69 -8.20 11.22
N PRO A 81 21.90 -8.48 10.71
CA PRO A 81 22.87 -9.27 11.47
C PRO A 81 23.30 -8.44 12.69
N ASN A 82 23.48 -9.11 13.83
CA ASN A 82 24.15 -8.53 15.00
C ASN A 82 25.55 -8.01 14.63
#